data_AF-A0A0G3GSS1-F1
#
_entry.id   AF-A0A0G3GSS1-F1
#
_cell.length_a   1.000
_cell.length_b   1.000
_cell.length_c   1.000
_cell.angle_alpha   90.00
_cell.angle_beta   90.00
_cell.angle_gamma   90.00
#
_symmetry.space_group_name_H-M   'P 1'
#
loop_
_entity.id
_entity.type
_entity.pdbx_description
1 polymer ?
#
loop_
_entity_poly.entity_id
_entity_poly.type
_entity_poly.pdbx_seq_one_letter_code
_entity_poly.pdbx_strand_id
1 'polypeptide(L)'
;MASLLSNYFPYFVHATAEFAPSEDPLLLERVDDLLQQLTQPPRVGACTLHTSISLGLPGVRTVRATWPAGCAGADVVFLVHAAPITARMRDRLLAGPAHFEVVESVATIDARWAQLAPELVAGARGRHLIGQLTALHATACAPLIDALRQDLASLNTAVGSPRVALVGGQLAWPGMILARGKQDVDVVVAVRPETGWQSAEVAELRAAFAGVGRLVEVVSTSRASSPVVPGAVQCAAEQVEEVVRRLACVPAVAPLPEPKLQRWESAVRRLEATQTSQNRSGWEHDPVAGCRAFGVEPPWQWDATLAIELVVITCAVGVGFSRVLDGVLLVLVVVAVVFARAAVKLTQLRKNWARGELVRLAQSRSCSPGALWVRRAMSELAE
;
A
#
# COMPACT_ATOMS: atom_id res chain seq x y z
N MET A 1 18.80 9.02 7.23
CA MET A 1 17.52 9.15 6.48
C MET A 1 17.60 9.99 5.22
N ALA A 2 18.05 11.26 5.22
CA ALA A 2 18.16 12.05 3.96
C ALA A 2 19.03 11.35 2.87
N SER A 3 20.15 10.72 3.26
CA SER A 3 20.95 9.86 2.38
C SER A 3 20.21 8.59 1.93
N LEU A 4 19.32 8.03 2.77
CA LEU A 4 18.49 6.86 2.39
C LEU A 4 17.43 7.28 1.37
N LEU A 5 16.70 8.38 1.61
CA LEU A 5 15.76 8.95 0.64
C LEU A 5 16.45 9.29 -0.69
N SER A 6 17.63 9.91 -0.66
CA SER A 6 18.39 10.24 -1.87
C SER A 6 18.83 9.00 -2.66
N ASN A 7 19.23 7.92 -1.97
CA ASN A 7 19.63 6.67 -2.61
C ASN A 7 18.45 5.84 -3.13
N TYR A 8 17.28 5.91 -2.47
CA TYR A 8 16.14 5.04 -2.77
C TYR A 8 15.05 5.72 -3.60
N PHE A 9 15.05 7.04 -3.61
CA PHE A 9 14.07 7.90 -4.25
C PHE A 9 14.79 9.05 -4.98
N PRO A 10 15.64 8.74 -5.98
CA PRO A 10 16.41 9.76 -6.71
C PRO A 10 15.52 10.77 -7.44
N TYR A 11 14.23 10.45 -7.59
CA TYR A 11 13.20 11.28 -8.22
C TYR A 11 12.56 12.32 -7.28
N PHE A 12 12.93 12.32 -5.99
CA PHE A 12 12.28 13.12 -4.95
C PHE A 12 13.23 14.16 -4.36
N VAL A 13 13.63 15.12 -5.20
CA VAL A 13 14.68 16.10 -4.89
C VAL A 13 14.24 17.02 -3.73
N HIS A 14 13.00 17.50 -3.73
CA HIS A 14 12.50 18.37 -2.67
C HIS A 14 12.39 17.63 -1.34
N ALA A 15 11.87 16.40 -1.35
CA ALA A 15 11.73 15.59 -0.14
C ALA A 15 13.07 15.29 0.55
N THR A 16 14.12 15.09 -0.24
CA THR A 16 15.47 14.82 0.31
C THR A 16 16.10 16.02 1.01
N ALA A 17 15.73 17.24 0.63
CA ALA A 17 16.28 18.47 1.19
C ALA A 17 15.56 18.92 2.48
N GLU A 18 14.25 18.65 2.59
CA GLU A 18 13.43 19.16 3.70
C GLU A 18 13.37 18.25 4.94
N PHE A 19 13.94 17.04 4.88
CA PHE A 19 13.86 16.13 6.03
C PHE A 19 14.81 16.52 7.17
N ALA A 20 14.25 17.13 8.22
CA ALA A 20 14.90 17.23 9.52
C ALA A 20 14.57 15.97 10.36
N PRO A 21 15.57 15.25 10.90
CA PRO A 21 15.32 14.06 11.70
C PRO A 21 14.50 14.42 12.94
N SER A 22 13.41 13.69 13.18
CA SER A 22 12.69 13.75 14.45
C SER A 22 13.58 13.26 15.59
N GLU A 23 13.46 13.86 16.77
CA GLU A 23 14.14 13.39 17.99
C GLU A 23 13.47 12.14 18.59
N ASP A 24 12.32 11.70 18.05
CA ASP A 24 11.63 10.49 18.52
C ASP A 24 12.26 9.22 17.90
N PRO A 25 12.99 8.40 18.69
CA PRO A 25 13.68 7.23 18.19
C PRO A 25 12.72 6.15 17.66
N LEU A 26 11.50 6.06 18.20
CA LEU A 26 10.50 5.08 17.75
C LEU A 26 9.89 5.47 16.41
N LEU A 27 9.75 6.77 16.16
CA LEU A 27 9.32 7.27 14.85
C LEU A 27 10.40 7.01 13.80
N LEU A 28 11.67 7.24 14.14
CA LEU A 28 12.80 6.98 13.25
C LEU A 28 12.87 5.51 12.84
N GLU A 29 12.77 4.58 13.80
CA GLU A 29 12.77 3.13 13.53
C GLU A 29 11.62 2.72 12.60
N ARG A 30 10.40 3.23 12.84
CA ARG A 30 9.23 2.95 11.98
C ARG A 30 9.36 3.51 10.57
N VAL A 31 9.95 4.69 10.43
CA VAL A 31 10.18 5.27 9.10
C VAL A 31 11.28 4.51 8.37
N ASP A 32 12.33 4.08 9.06
CA ASP A 32 13.38 3.25 8.46
C ASP A 32 12.85 1.89 8.00
N ASP A 33 12.02 1.22 8.80
CA ASP A 33 11.32 -0.02 8.42
C ASP A 33 10.45 0.19 7.17
N LEU A 34 9.70 1.29 7.14
CA LEU A 34 8.85 1.64 6.01
C LEU A 34 9.68 1.86 4.73
N LEU A 35 10.79 2.59 4.84
CA LEU A 35 11.70 2.81 3.72
C LEU A 35 12.31 1.49 3.25
N GLN A 36 12.75 0.62 4.15
CA GLN A 36 13.26 -0.70 3.79
C GLN A 36 12.20 -1.57 3.08
N GLN A 37 10.94 -1.50 3.50
CA GLN A 37 9.86 -2.22 2.80
C GLN A 37 9.65 -1.69 1.38
N LEU A 38 9.79 -0.39 1.18
CA LEU A 38 9.62 0.27 -0.12
C LEU A 38 10.83 0.07 -1.05
N THR A 39 11.98 -0.40 -0.57
CA THR A 39 13.18 -0.65 -1.38
C THR A 39 13.31 -2.09 -1.87
N GLN A 40 12.48 -3.00 -1.35
CA GLN A 40 12.37 -4.37 -1.85
C GLN A 40 11.92 -4.39 -3.33
N PRO A 41 12.02 -5.53 -4.03
CA PRO A 41 11.55 -5.62 -5.41
C PRO A 41 10.06 -5.18 -5.55
N PRO A 42 9.69 -4.50 -6.65
CA PRO A 42 8.34 -3.96 -6.87
C PRO A 42 7.23 -4.95 -6.62
N ARG A 43 6.19 -4.51 -5.91
CA ARG A 43 4.99 -5.31 -5.66
C ARG A 43 4.07 -5.18 -6.86
N VAL A 44 3.95 -6.22 -7.66
CA VAL A 44 3.20 -6.18 -8.93
C VAL A 44 2.05 -7.15 -8.90
N GLY A 45 0.86 -6.69 -9.26
CA GLY A 45 -0.33 -7.52 -9.39
C GLY A 45 -0.97 -7.38 -10.76
N ALA A 46 -1.83 -8.34 -11.12
CA ALA A 46 -2.67 -8.23 -12.31
C ALA A 46 -4.08 -8.72 -12.02
N CYS A 47 -5.07 -8.10 -12.67
CA CYS A 47 -6.45 -8.50 -12.55
C CYS A 47 -7.27 -8.14 -13.80
N THR A 48 -8.38 -8.85 -13.98
CA THR A 48 -9.51 -8.38 -14.78
C THR A 48 -10.50 -7.64 -13.87
N LEU A 49 -11.64 -7.20 -14.42
CA LEU A 49 -12.75 -6.68 -13.62
C LEU A 49 -13.38 -7.73 -12.68
N HIS A 50 -13.09 -9.02 -12.87
CA HIS A 50 -13.78 -10.11 -12.17
C HIS A 50 -12.83 -11.00 -11.36
N THR A 51 -11.55 -11.11 -11.72
CA THR A 51 -10.63 -12.04 -11.07
C THR A 51 -9.18 -11.55 -11.06
N SER A 52 -8.39 -12.09 -10.13
CA SER A 52 -6.94 -11.93 -10.07
C SER A 52 -6.25 -12.81 -11.12
N ILE A 53 -5.13 -12.32 -11.65
CA ILE A 53 -4.29 -13.03 -12.62
C ILE A 53 -2.93 -13.29 -11.99
N SER A 54 -2.44 -14.53 -12.08
CA SER A 54 -1.11 -14.89 -11.60
C SER A 54 -0.03 -14.39 -12.56
N LEU A 55 1.03 -13.79 -12.01
CA LEU A 55 2.15 -13.24 -12.79
C LEU A 55 3.42 -14.04 -12.55
N GLY A 56 4.17 -14.28 -13.63
CA GLY A 56 5.51 -14.87 -13.64
C GLY A 56 6.61 -13.88 -14.02
N LEU A 57 6.49 -12.63 -13.57
CA LEU A 57 7.45 -11.57 -13.90
C LEU A 57 8.76 -11.72 -13.10
N PRO A 58 9.94 -11.60 -13.72
CA PRO A 58 11.21 -11.63 -13.02
C PRO A 58 11.47 -10.32 -12.25
N GLY A 59 12.16 -10.43 -11.11
CA GLY A 59 12.61 -9.26 -10.36
C GLY A 59 11.49 -8.47 -9.65
N VAL A 60 10.32 -9.08 -9.44
CA VAL A 60 9.19 -8.47 -8.73
C VAL A 60 8.64 -9.38 -7.64
N ARG A 61 7.92 -8.79 -6.69
CA ARG A 61 7.09 -9.50 -5.71
C ARG A 61 5.66 -9.55 -6.25
N THR A 62 5.24 -10.69 -6.76
CA THR A 62 3.86 -10.85 -7.23
C THR A 62 2.87 -10.75 -6.07
N VAL A 63 1.88 -9.88 -6.18
CA VAL A 63 0.80 -9.72 -5.20
C VAL A 63 -0.55 -10.01 -5.84
N ARG A 64 -1.47 -10.57 -5.06
CA ARG A 64 -2.82 -10.84 -5.53
C ARG A 64 -3.62 -9.54 -5.59
N ALA A 65 -3.92 -9.08 -6.81
CA ALA A 65 -4.77 -7.92 -7.04
C ALA A 65 -6.18 -8.35 -7.48
N THR A 66 -7.22 -7.66 -7.01
CA THR A 66 -8.61 -7.84 -7.47
C THR A 66 -9.24 -6.48 -7.71
N TRP A 67 -10.06 -6.34 -8.76
CA TRP A 67 -10.74 -5.08 -9.04
C TRP A 67 -11.91 -4.85 -8.07
N PRO A 68 -12.09 -3.63 -7.51
CA PRO A 68 -11.18 -2.48 -7.57
C PRO A 68 -9.95 -2.68 -6.66
N ALA A 69 -8.74 -2.53 -7.21
CA ALA A 69 -7.49 -2.86 -6.52
C ALA A 69 -7.00 -1.77 -5.55
N GLY A 70 -7.92 -1.12 -4.84
CA GLY A 70 -7.61 -0.02 -3.91
C GLY A 70 -6.85 -0.46 -2.64
N CYS A 71 -6.69 -1.76 -2.38
CA CYS A 71 -6.17 -2.29 -1.12
C CYS A 71 -5.01 -3.28 -1.27
N ALA A 72 -4.46 -3.49 -2.47
CA ALA A 72 -3.55 -4.62 -2.71
C ALA A 72 -2.13 -4.44 -2.16
N GLY A 73 -1.77 -3.26 -1.63
CA GLY A 73 -0.37 -2.94 -1.28
C GLY A 73 0.58 -3.09 -2.48
N ALA A 74 0.04 -3.02 -3.71
CA ALA A 74 0.80 -3.12 -4.94
C ALA A 74 1.42 -1.76 -5.29
N ASP A 75 2.60 -1.78 -5.87
CA ASP A 75 3.23 -0.63 -6.50
C ASP A 75 2.64 -0.44 -7.91
N VAL A 76 2.45 -1.55 -8.65
CA VAL A 76 1.87 -1.56 -10.01
C VAL A 76 0.78 -2.61 -10.12
N VAL A 77 -0.33 -2.27 -10.76
CA VAL A 77 -1.42 -3.19 -11.08
C VAL A 77 -1.73 -3.15 -12.57
N PHE A 78 -1.59 -4.29 -13.23
CA PHE A 78 -2.05 -4.47 -14.61
C PHE A 78 -3.55 -4.78 -14.62
N LEU A 79 -4.36 -3.87 -15.17
CA LEU A 79 -5.78 -4.11 -15.42
C LEU A 79 -5.95 -4.61 -16.86
N VAL A 80 -6.28 -5.89 -17.00
CA VAL A 80 -6.58 -6.50 -18.30
C VAL A 80 -8.01 -6.14 -18.70
N HIS A 81 -8.15 -5.23 -19.65
CA HIS A 81 -9.42 -4.70 -20.11
C HIS A 81 -9.34 -4.22 -21.56
N ALA A 82 -10.19 -4.77 -22.43
CA ALA A 82 -10.20 -4.45 -23.86
C ALA A 82 -11.09 -3.24 -24.23
N ALA A 83 -12.00 -2.82 -23.35
CA ALA A 83 -12.88 -1.69 -23.63
C ALA A 83 -12.29 -0.37 -23.14
N PRO A 84 -12.75 0.78 -23.68
CA PRO A 84 -12.33 2.08 -23.17
C PRO A 84 -12.63 2.24 -21.68
N ILE A 85 -11.65 2.73 -20.93
CA ILE A 85 -11.80 3.02 -19.50
C ILE A 85 -12.85 4.12 -19.34
N THR A 86 -13.92 3.80 -18.61
CA THR A 86 -14.95 4.78 -18.23
C THR A 86 -14.37 5.80 -17.24
N ALA A 87 -14.94 7.01 -17.17
CA ALA A 87 -14.52 8.02 -16.20
C ALA A 87 -14.52 7.48 -14.76
N ARG A 88 -15.56 6.72 -14.39
CA ARG A 88 -15.67 6.10 -13.07
C ARG A 88 -14.55 5.07 -12.80
N MET A 89 -14.14 4.32 -13.82
CA MET A 89 -13.00 3.42 -13.69
C MET A 89 -11.71 4.21 -13.54
N ARG A 90 -11.50 5.25 -14.36
CA ARG A 90 -10.35 6.14 -14.27
C ARG A 90 -10.21 6.77 -12.88
N ASP A 91 -11.31 7.26 -12.31
CA ASP A 91 -11.31 7.81 -10.94
C ASP A 91 -10.85 6.78 -9.90
N ARG A 92 -11.27 5.53 -10.05
CA ARG A 92 -10.84 4.43 -9.16
C ARG A 92 -9.37 4.05 -9.36
N LEU A 93 -8.87 4.10 -10.59
CA LEU A 93 -7.46 3.88 -10.89
C LEU A 93 -6.60 4.98 -10.26
N LEU A 94 -7.08 6.23 -10.28
CA LEU A 94 -6.37 7.40 -9.74
C LEU A 94 -6.50 7.58 -8.22
N ALA A 95 -7.53 7.00 -7.59
CA ALA A 95 -7.76 7.16 -6.15
C ALA A 95 -6.78 6.35 -5.28
N GLY A 96 -6.10 5.35 -5.84
CA GLY A 96 -5.20 4.45 -5.09
C GLY A 96 -3.73 4.88 -5.13
N PRO A 97 -2.89 4.37 -4.20
CA PRO A 97 -1.45 4.62 -4.25
C PRO A 97 -0.78 3.89 -5.42
N ALA A 98 -1.32 2.75 -5.86
CA ALA A 98 -0.78 1.94 -6.95
C ALA A 98 -0.81 2.68 -8.29
N HIS A 99 0.20 2.46 -9.13
CA HIS A 99 0.13 2.80 -10.54
C HIS A 99 -0.66 1.73 -11.30
N PHE A 100 -1.51 2.14 -12.23
CA PHE A 100 -2.28 1.19 -13.03
C PHE A 100 -1.86 1.26 -14.50
N GLU A 101 -1.56 0.09 -15.06
CA GLU A 101 -1.35 -0.11 -16.48
C GLU A 101 -2.54 -0.86 -17.06
N VAL A 102 -3.24 -0.23 -18.00
CA VAL A 102 -4.37 -0.85 -18.69
C VAL A 102 -3.85 -1.55 -19.93
N VAL A 103 -4.10 -2.85 -20.01
CA VAL A 103 -3.62 -3.68 -21.11
C VAL A 103 -4.78 -4.46 -21.72
N GLU A 104 -4.76 -4.68 -23.03
CA GLU A 104 -5.85 -5.38 -23.73
C GLU A 104 -5.82 -6.89 -23.47
N SER A 105 -4.62 -7.45 -23.19
CA SER A 105 -4.42 -8.88 -23.02
C SER A 105 -3.26 -9.18 -22.05
N VAL A 106 -3.37 -10.33 -21.36
CA VAL A 106 -2.33 -10.87 -20.46
C VAL A 106 -1.00 -11.03 -21.19
N ALA A 107 -1.02 -11.41 -22.46
CA ALA A 107 0.19 -11.64 -23.26
C ALA A 107 1.06 -10.38 -23.43
N THR A 108 0.51 -9.19 -23.21
CA THR A 108 1.23 -7.92 -23.34
C THR A 108 1.85 -7.44 -22.03
N ILE A 109 1.56 -8.09 -20.89
CA ILE A 109 2.00 -7.65 -19.56
C ILE A 109 3.52 -7.62 -19.46
N ASP A 110 4.22 -8.67 -19.90
CA ASP A 110 5.68 -8.75 -19.77
C ASP A 110 6.38 -7.64 -20.58
N ALA A 111 5.90 -7.40 -21.81
CA ALA A 111 6.41 -6.33 -22.65
C ALA A 111 6.13 -4.94 -22.05
N ARG A 112 4.93 -4.75 -21.48
CA ARG A 112 4.56 -3.49 -20.81
C ARG A 112 5.34 -3.27 -19.53
N TRP A 113 5.63 -4.31 -18.77
CA TRP A 113 6.49 -4.24 -17.59
C TRP A 113 7.91 -3.81 -17.97
N ALA A 114 8.48 -4.40 -19.03
CA ALA A 114 9.82 -4.03 -19.51
C ALA A 114 9.90 -2.59 -20.04
N GLN A 115 8.79 -2.04 -20.54
CA GLN A 115 8.68 -0.66 -21.05
C GLN A 115 8.25 0.35 -19.97
N LEU A 116 7.90 -0.11 -18.78
CA LEU A 116 7.36 0.76 -17.74
C LEU A 116 8.46 1.70 -17.24
N ALA A 117 8.18 2.99 -17.31
CA ALA A 117 9.07 4.02 -16.81
C ALA A 117 9.31 3.83 -15.30
N PRO A 118 10.56 3.71 -14.82
CA PRO A 118 10.86 3.53 -13.39
C PRO A 118 10.27 4.64 -12.50
N GLU A 119 10.11 5.84 -13.06
CA GLU A 119 9.50 7.01 -12.42
C GLU A 119 8.06 6.74 -11.97
N LEU A 120 7.29 5.93 -12.71
CA LEU A 120 5.90 5.59 -12.39
C LEU A 120 5.82 4.66 -11.17
N VAL A 121 6.76 3.71 -11.08
CA VAL A 121 6.89 2.83 -9.91
C VAL A 121 7.33 3.64 -8.69
N ALA A 122 8.28 4.56 -8.87
CA ALA A 122 8.72 5.48 -7.82
C ALA A 122 7.57 6.38 -7.35
N GLY A 123 6.75 6.89 -8.27
CA GLY A 123 5.56 7.68 -7.97
C GLY A 123 4.53 6.92 -7.14
N ALA A 124 4.26 5.64 -7.47
CA ALA A 124 3.37 4.80 -6.68
C ALA A 124 3.87 4.56 -5.25
N ARG A 125 5.18 4.31 -5.11
CA ARG A 125 5.83 4.14 -3.81
C ARG A 125 5.84 5.42 -3.00
N GLY A 126 6.04 6.58 -3.63
CA GLY A 126 5.92 7.89 -2.99
C GLY A 126 4.50 8.14 -2.46
N ARG A 127 3.46 7.80 -3.22
CA ARG A 127 2.07 7.86 -2.74
C ARG A 127 1.83 6.93 -1.54
N HIS A 128 2.41 5.73 -1.56
CA HIS A 128 2.34 4.80 -0.44
C HIS A 128 3.04 5.37 0.80
N LEU A 129 4.23 5.93 0.64
CA LEU A 129 5.01 6.56 1.70
C LEU A 129 4.22 7.71 2.34
N ILE A 130 3.64 8.61 1.55
CA ILE A 130 2.78 9.70 2.06
C ILE A 130 1.62 9.14 2.88
N GLY A 131 0.93 8.11 2.38
CA GLY A 131 -0.20 7.50 3.09
C GLY A 131 0.20 6.93 4.45
N GLN A 132 1.34 6.25 4.52
CA GLN A 132 1.86 5.66 5.76
C GLN A 132 2.35 6.73 6.74
N LEU A 133 3.10 7.73 6.27
CA LEU A 133 3.56 8.86 7.10
C LEU A 133 2.38 9.66 7.66
N THR A 134 1.33 9.86 6.86
CA THR A 134 0.09 10.52 7.30
C THR A 134 -0.62 9.68 8.37
N ALA A 135 -0.71 8.35 8.18
CA ALA A 135 -1.37 7.45 9.14
C ALA A 135 -0.64 7.39 10.49
N LEU A 136 0.69 7.51 10.47
CA LEU A 136 1.51 7.60 11.68
C LEU A 136 1.23 8.89 12.50
N HIS A 137 0.39 9.82 12.01
CA HIS A 137 0.02 11.07 12.69
C HIS A 137 1.21 11.89 13.19
N ALA A 138 2.38 11.71 12.56
CA ALA A 138 3.56 12.45 12.91
C ALA A 138 3.43 13.86 12.32
N THR A 139 2.93 14.82 13.11
CA THR A 139 3.04 16.25 12.79
C THR A 139 4.48 16.64 12.44
N ALA A 140 5.46 15.95 13.01
CA ALA A 140 6.88 16.05 12.70
C ALA A 140 7.23 15.71 11.23
N CYS A 141 6.41 14.94 10.52
CA CYS A 141 6.64 14.56 9.12
C CYS A 141 5.87 15.44 8.12
N ALA A 142 5.14 16.47 8.56
CA ALA A 142 4.36 17.33 7.67
C ALA A 142 5.20 17.99 6.55
N PRO A 143 6.40 18.58 6.83
CA PRO A 143 7.24 19.15 5.77
C PRO A 143 7.66 18.11 4.72
N LEU A 144 8.10 16.92 5.17
CA LEU A 144 8.46 15.82 4.28
C LEU A 144 7.27 15.37 3.40
N ILE A 145 6.08 15.29 3.98
CA ILE A 145 4.86 14.91 3.23
C ILE A 145 4.57 15.95 2.13
N ASP A 146 4.69 17.24 2.44
CA ASP A 146 4.41 18.31 1.48
C ASP A 146 5.47 18.35 0.37
N ALA A 147 6.75 18.17 0.70
CA ALA A 147 7.81 18.04 -0.29
C ALA A 147 7.63 16.82 -1.21
N LEU A 148 7.26 15.66 -0.66
CA LEU A 148 6.92 14.47 -1.45
C LEU A 148 5.73 14.72 -2.38
N ARG A 149 4.71 15.46 -1.93
CA ARG A 149 3.55 15.83 -2.78
C ARG A 149 3.99 16.71 -3.96
N GLN A 150 4.91 17.63 -3.73
CA GLN A 150 5.44 18.51 -4.76
C GLN A 150 6.22 17.72 -5.82
N ASP A 151 7.12 16.83 -5.40
CA ASP A 151 7.85 15.94 -6.30
C ASP A 151 6.88 15.03 -7.08
N LEU A 152 5.88 14.42 -6.43
CA LEU A 152 4.88 13.58 -7.12
C LEU A 152 4.05 14.33 -8.16
N ALA A 153 3.73 15.60 -7.91
CA ALA A 153 2.98 16.40 -8.86
C ALA A 153 3.72 16.52 -10.20
N SER A 154 5.06 16.50 -10.18
CA SER A 154 5.91 16.51 -11.38
C SER A 154 5.97 15.18 -12.12
N LEU A 155 5.76 14.06 -11.42
CA LEU A 155 5.83 12.69 -11.96
C LEU A 155 4.50 12.19 -12.56
N ASN A 156 3.38 12.86 -12.28
CA ASN A 156 2.08 12.50 -12.84
C ASN A 156 2.06 12.75 -14.36
N THR A 157 2.42 11.71 -15.11
CA THR A 157 2.43 11.70 -16.56
C THR A 157 1.11 11.14 -17.11
N ALA A 158 0.43 12.03 -17.85
CA ALA A 158 -0.64 11.82 -18.83
C ALA A 158 -1.40 10.49 -18.77
N VAL A 159 -2.53 10.52 -18.07
CA VAL A 159 -3.68 9.74 -18.54
C VAL A 159 -3.97 10.19 -19.98
N GLY A 160 -4.14 9.25 -20.91
CA GLY A 160 -4.35 9.53 -22.35
C GLY A 160 -5.44 10.56 -22.64
N SER A 161 -5.61 10.96 -23.91
CA SER A 161 -6.51 12.07 -24.31
C SER A 161 -7.84 12.11 -23.54
N PRO A 162 -8.05 13.12 -22.66
CA PRO A 162 -9.21 13.17 -21.78
C PRO A 162 -10.49 13.37 -22.59
N ARG A 163 -11.55 12.69 -22.18
CA ARG A 163 -12.90 12.88 -22.73
C ARG A 163 -13.53 14.09 -22.07
N VAL A 164 -13.96 15.04 -22.89
CA VAL A 164 -14.45 16.34 -22.44
C VAL A 164 -15.90 16.53 -22.86
N ALA A 165 -16.73 17.04 -21.94
CA ALA A 165 -18.02 17.61 -22.29
C ALA A 165 -17.91 19.13 -22.26
N LEU A 166 -18.33 19.77 -23.35
CA LEU A 166 -18.44 21.22 -23.42
C LEU A 166 -19.82 21.68 -22.96
N VAL A 167 -19.86 22.76 -22.19
CA VAL A 167 -21.07 23.49 -21.83
C VAL A 167 -20.86 24.95 -22.22
N GLY A 168 -21.82 25.53 -22.94
CA GLY A 168 -21.73 26.89 -23.47
C GLY A 168 -21.04 26.94 -24.84
N GLY A 169 -20.15 27.93 -25.03
CA GLY A 169 -19.51 28.24 -26.30
C GLY A 169 -18.68 27.11 -26.93
N GLN A 170 -18.01 27.42 -28.04
CA GLN A 170 -17.17 26.46 -28.76
C GLN A 170 -15.72 26.54 -28.31
N LEU A 171 -15.08 25.36 -28.26
CA LEU A 171 -13.66 25.24 -27.94
C LEU A 171 -13.11 23.99 -28.62
N ALA A 172 -11.89 24.07 -29.13
CA ALA A 172 -11.20 22.94 -29.74
C ALA A 172 -9.70 23.07 -29.53
N TRP A 173 -9.05 21.94 -29.27
CA TRP A 173 -7.60 21.81 -29.28
C TRP A 173 -7.19 20.42 -29.81
N PRO A 174 -5.95 20.25 -30.28
CA PRO A 174 -5.47 18.97 -30.82
C PRO A 174 -5.62 17.82 -29.82
N GLY A 175 -6.20 16.70 -30.26
CA GLY A 175 -6.36 15.50 -29.44
C GLY A 175 -7.48 15.55 -28.40
N MET A 176 -8.30 16.61 -28.38
CA MET A 176 -9.54 16.66 -27.59
C MET A 176 -10.54 15.61 -28.05
N ILE A 177 -11.07 14.80 -27.11
CA ILE A 177 -12.16 13.87 -27.40
C ILE A 177 -13.46 14.46 -26.86
N LEU A 178 -14.27 15.04 -27.75
CA LEU A 178 -15.56 15.59 -27.37
C LEU A 178 -16.59 14.49 -27.15
N ALA A 179 -17.16 14.42 -25.95
CA ALA A 179 -18.25 13.52 -25.65
C ALA A 179 -19.58 14.08 -26.18
N ARG A 180 -20.38 13.23 -26.84
CA ARG A 180 -21.74 13.58 -27.31
C ARG A 180 -22.76 13.76 -26.18
N GLY A 181 -22.34 13.62 -24.92
CA GLY A 181 -23.15 13.75 -23.72
C GLY A 181 -22.28 13.81 -22.47
N LYS A 182 -22.89 13.87 -21.28
CA LYS A 182 -22.20 14.06 -19.99
C LYS A 182 -21.88 12.76 -19.24
N GLN A 183 -22.16 11.61 -19.85
CA GLN A 183 -21.85 10.30 -19.28
C GLN A 183 -20.43 9.88 -19.68
N ASP A 184 -19.68 9.29 -18.74
CA ASP A 184 -18.30 8.81 -18.94
C ASP A 184 -17.33 9.89 -19.46
N VAL A 185 -17.49 11.10 -18.93
CA VAL A 185 -16.65 12.27 -19.22
C VAL A 185 -15.62 12.44 -18.10
N ASP A 186 -14.39 12.75 -18.48
CA ASP A 186 -13.28 12.91 -17.53
C ASP A 186 -13.29 14.31 -16.91
N VAL A 187 -13.56 15.34 -17.72
CA VAL A 187 -13.61 16.75 -17.30
C VAL A 187 -14.73 17.48 -18.04
N VAL A 188 -15.51 18.29 -17.32
CA VAL A 188 -16.45 19.23 -17.94
C VAL A 188 -15.72 20.54 -18.20
N VAL A 189 -15.86 21.10 -19.39
CA VAL A 189 -15.28 22.40 -19.75
C VAL A 189 -16.42 23.36 -20.09
N ALA A 190 -16.52 24.42 -19.32
CA ALA A 190 -17.54 25.44 -19.43
C ALA A 190 -16.94 26.70 -20.04
N VAL A 191 -17.33 27.01 -21.28
CA VAL A 191 -16.85 28.21 -21.98
C VAL A 191 -17.80 29.34 -21.66
N ARG A 192 -17.35 30.28 -20.82
CA ARG A 192 -18.20 31.35 -20.31
C ARG A 192 -18.67 32.26 -21.46
N PRO A 193 -19.98 32.45 -21.66
CA PRO A 193 -20.50 33.42 -22.61
C PRO A 193 -20.13 34.86 -22.24
N GLU A 194 -20.00 35.74 -23.22
CA GLU A 194 -19.75 37.18 -22.97
C GLU A 194 -20.86 37.85 -22.16
N THR A 195 -22.09 37.36 -22.30
CA THR A 195 -23.28 37.80 -21.55
C THR A 195 -23.31 37.30 -20.10
N GLY A 196 -22.34 36.48 -19.69
CA GLY A 196 -22.36 35.75 -18.44
C GLY A 196 -23.30 34.53 -18.46
N TRP A 197 -23.29 33.77 -17.38
CA TRP A 197 -24.08 32.56 -17.23
C TRP A 197 -25.53 32.87 -16.87
N GLN A 198 -26.47 32.23 -17.56
CA GLN A 198 -27.88 32.24 -17.20
C GLN A 198 -28.18 31.22 -16.10
N SER A 199 -29.27 31.42 -15.35
CA SER A 199 -29.63 30.54 -14.22
C SER A 199 -29.79 29.07 -14.61
N ALA A 200 -30.29 28.79 -15.82
CA ALA A 200 -30.41 27.43 -16.34
C ALA A 200 -29.03 26.78 -16.59
N GLU A 201 -28.09 27.53 -17.16
CA GLU A 201 -26.71 27.08 -17.41
C GLU A 201 -25.97 26.87 -16.09
N VAL A 202 -26.17 27.74 -15.09
CA VAL A 202 -25.61 27.55 -13.74
C VAL A 202 -26.10 26.24 -13.11
N ALA A 203 -27.39 25.93 -13.23
CA ALA A 203 -27.95 24.67 -12.75
C ALA A 203 -27.36 23.46 -13.49
N GLU A 204 -27.18 23.59 -14.81
CA GLU A 204 -26.56 22.59 -15.66
C GLU A 204 -25.09 22.33 -15.30
N LEU A 205 -24.32 23.39 -15.01
CA LEU A 205 -22.93 23.30 -14.56
C LEU A 205 -22.81 22.64 -13.19
N ARG A 206 -23.70 22.97 -12.25
CA ARG A 206 -23.74 22.31 -10.94
C ARG A 206 -24.08 20.83 -11.05
N ALA A 207 -25.04 20.46 -11.91
CA ALA A 207 -25.37 19.06 -12.15
C ALA A 207 -24.21 18.30 -12.81
N ALA A 208 -23.53 18.92 -13.77
CA ALA A 208 -22.36 18.34 -14.44
C ALA A 208 -21.18 18.18 -13.46
N PHE A 209 -20.93 19.17 -12.60
CA PHE A 209 -19.90 19.10 -11.57
C PHE A 209 -20.24 18.06 -10.49
N ALA A 210 -21.51 17.93 -10.08
CA ALA A 210 -21.92 16.87 -9.15
C ALA A 210 -21.74 15.46 -9.74
N GLY A 211 -21.90 15.30 -11.06
CA GLY A 211 -21.74 14.02 -11.75
C GLY A 211 -20.30 13.63 -12.05
N VAL A 212 -19.47 14.59 -12.45
CA VAL A 212 -18.08 14.36 -12.91
C VAL A 212 -17.04 14.73 -11.84
N GLY A 213 -17.34 15.71 -10.99
CA GLY A 213 -16.44 16.21 -9.95
C GLY A 213 -15.22 16.97 -10.45
N ARG A 214 -15.15 17.27 -11.75
CA ARG A 214 -14.09 18.08 -12.38
C ARG A 214 -14.71 19.04 -13.38
N LEU A 215 -14.55 20.33 -13.12
CA LEU A 215 -15.09 21.39 -13.97
C LEU A 215 -14.01 22.46 -14.19
N VAL A 216 -13.75 22.77 -15.46
CA VAL A 216 -12.95 23.91 -15.90
C VAL A 216 -13.88 24.98 -16.41
N GLU A 217 -13.73 26.20 -15.92
CA GLU A 217 -14.43 27.36 -16.43
C GLU A 217 -13.44 28.22 -17.24
N VAL A 218 -13.66 28.31 -18.55
CA VAL A 218 -12.84 29.11 -19.46
C VAL A 218 -13.38 30.54 -19.44
N VAL A 219 -12.52 31.50 -19.08
CA VAL A 219 -12.88 32.91 -18.94
C VAL A 219 -12.08 33.74 -19.94
N SER A 220 -12.79 34.58 -20.71
CA SER A 220 -12.18 35.41 -21.77
C SER A 220 -11.57 36.73 -21.28
N THR A 221 -11.74 37.07 -19.99
CA THR A 221 -11.26 38.33 -19.40
C THR A 221 -10.28 38.09 -18.25
N SER A 222 -9.20 38.87 -18.22
CA SER A 222 -8.12 38.81 -17.23
C SER A 222 -8.49 39.23 -15.80
N ARG A 223 -9.76 39.55 -15.53
CA ARG A 223 -10.22 39.91 -14.20
C ARG A 223 -10.59 38.64 -13.43
N ALA A 224 -9.92 38.42 -12.31
CA ALA A 224 -10.24 37.37 -11.36
C ALA A 224 -11.71 37.49 -10.93
N SER A 225 -12.55 36.60 -11.46
CA SER A 225 -13.94 36.45 -11.06
C SER A 225 -14.04 35.17 -10.23
N SER A 226 -14.88 35.10 -9.22
CA SER A 226 -15.08 33.82 -8.53
C SER A 226 -15.71 32.80 -9.49
N PRO A 227 -15.35 31.50 -9.37
CA PRO A 227 -15.98 30.45 -10.15
C PRO A 227 -17.46 30.35 -9.83
N VAL A 228 -18.27 30.11 -10.86
CA VAL A 228 -19.74 29.99 -10.71
C VAL A 228 -20.14 28.77 -9.88
N VAL A 229 -19.34 27.70 -9.96
CA VAL A 229 -19.49 26.50 -9.15
C VAL A 229 -18.29 26.43 -8.18
N PRO A 230 -18.52 26.41 -6.86
CA PRO A 230 -17.44 26.23 -5.89
C PRO A 230 -16.63 24.95 -6.19
N GLY A 231 -15.30 25.09 -6.26
CA GLY A 231 -14.39 23.98 -6.61
C GLY A 231 -14.08 23.82 -8.11
N ALA A 232 -14.70 24.62 -8.99
CA ALA A 232 -14.30 24.68 -10.39
C ALA A 232 -12.97 25.45 -10.56
N VAL A 233 -12.16 25.01 -11.53
CA VAL A 233 -10.89 25.67 -11.87
C VAL A 233 -11.13 26.66 -13.01
N GLN A 234 -10.73 27.91 -12.84
CA GLN A 234 -10.76 28.89 -13.93
C GLN A 234 -9.45 28.92 -14.69
N CYS A 235 -9.52 29.08 -16.01
CA CYS A 235 -8.35 29.32 -16.86
C CYS A 235 -8.70 30.15 -18.09
N ALA A 236 -7.67 30.70 -18.74
CA ALA A 236 -7.82 31.31 -20.05
C ALA A 236 -7.95 30.22 -21.14
N ALA A 237 -8.42 30.60 -22.33
CA ALA A 237 -8.66 29.66 -23.43
C ALA A 237 -7.35 28.99 -23.91
N GLU A 238 -6.23 29.69 -23.83
CA GLU A 238 -4.91 29.20 -24.25
C GLU A 238 -4.35 28.13 -23.31
N GLN A 239 -4.81 28.12 -22.04
CA GLN A 239 -4.32 27.22 -20.99
C GLN A 239 -5.23 25.99 -20.80
N VAL A 240 -6.37 25.94 -21.49
CA VAL A 240 -7.40 24.94 -21.23
C VAL A 240 -6.91 23.51 -21.44
N GLU A 241 -6.07 23.27 -22.44
CA GLU A 241 -5.53 21.92 -22.70
C GLU A 241 -4.72 21.42 -21.51
N GLU A 242 -3.78 22.24 -21.02
CA GLU A 242 -2.91 21.90 -19.90
C GLU A 242 -3.74 21.66 -18.63
N VAL A 243 -4.69 22.56 -18.36
CA VAL A 243 -5.55 22.48 -17.17
C VAL A 243 -6.45 21.24 -17.21
N VAL A 244 -7.03 20.92 -18.37
CA VAL A 244 -7.87 19.73 -18.55
C VAL A 244 -7.04 18.45 -18.39
N ARG A 245 -5.86 18.38 -19.00
CA ARG A 245 -4.95 17.22 -18.85
C ARG A 245 -4.55 17.03 -17.39
N ARG A 246 -4.20 18.12 -16.70
CA ARG A 246 -3.87 18.09 -15.27
C ARG A 246 -5.05 17.61 -14.43
N LEU A 247 -6.26 18.13 -14.68
CA LEU A 247 -7.45 17.75 -13.92
C LEU A 247 -7.86 16.31 -14.17
N ALA A 248 -7.75 15.81 -15.40
CA ALA A 248 -8.04 14.41 -15.72
C ALA A 248 -7.12 13.42 -14.97
N CYS A 249 -5.97 13.88 -14.47
CA CYS A 249 -5.00 13.08 -13.72
C CYS A 249 -5.20 13.13 -12.20
N VAL A 250 -6.08 13.98 -11.67
CA VAL A 250 -6.40 14.03 -10.24
C VAL A 250 -7.75 13.39 -9.96
N PRO A 251 -8.01 12.76 -8.81
CA PRO A 251 -9.33 12.25 -8.45
C PRO A 251 -10.40 13.35 -8.54
N ALA A 252 -11.64 12.96 -8.87
CA ALA A 252 -12.77 13.87 -8.92
C ALA A 252 -12.98 14.55 -7.54
N VAL A 253 -13.07 15.88 -7.52
CA VAL A 253 -13.20 16.72 -6.31
C VAL A 253 -14.68 16.86 -5.90
N ALA A 254 -15.58 16.02 -6.43
CA ALA A 254 -16.96 16.00 -5.98
C ALA A 254 -17.02 15.76 -4.46
N PRO A 255 -17.97 16.36 -3.72
CA PRO A 255 -18.23 15.96 -2.35
C PRO A 255 -18.43 14.44 -2.33
N LEU A 256 -17.49 13.73 -1.70
CA LEU A 256 -17.56 12.28 -1.59
C LEU A 256 -18.89 11.95 -0.90
N PRO A 257 -19.73 11.07 -1.46
CA PRO A 257 -20.96 10.68 -0.80
C PRO A 257 -20.60 10.13 0.58
N GLU A 258 -21.33 10.57 1.61
CA GLU A 258 -21.05 10.16 2.98
C GLU A 258 -20.95 8.62 3.04
N PRO A 259 -19.79 8.11 3.46
CA PRO A 259 -19.53 6.70 3.39
C PRO A 259 -20.38 5.98 4.43
N LYS A 260 -21.20 5.03 3.97
CA LYS A 260 -22.06 4.23 4.85
C LYS A 260 -21.19 3.53 5.92
N LEU A 261 -21.46 3.79 7.20
CA LEU A 261 -20.69 3.27 8.34
C LEU A 261 -20.42 1.76 8.26
N GLN A 262 -21.42 0.97 7.88
CA GLN A 262 -21.29 -0.49 7.73
C GLN A 262 -20.25 -0.92 6.67
N ARG A 263 -20.06 -0.12 5.62
CA ARG A 263 -19.03 -0.38 4.59
C ARG A 263 -17.64 -0.08 5.12
N TRP A 264 -17.50 0.95 5.96
CA TRP A 264 -16.25 1.24 6.67
C TRP A 264 -15.86 0.13 7.62
N GLU A 265 -16.75 -0.28 8.52
CA GLU A 265 -16.50 -1.38 9.46
C GLU A 265 -16.10 -2.67 8.73
N SER A 266 -16.75 -2.95 7.60
CA SER A 266 -16.45 -4.11 6.78
C SER A 266 -15.11 -4.00 6.03
N ALA A 267 -14.65 -2.79 5.73
CA ALA A 267 -13.32 -2.56 5.15
C ALA A 267 -12.23 -2.66 6.22
N VAL A 268 -12.46 -2.10 7.40
CA VAL A 268 -11.55 -2.20 8.57
C VAL A 268 -11.34 -3.65 8.96
N ARG A 269 -12.43 -4.42 9.14
CA ARG A 269 -12.33 -5.87 9.44
C ARG A 269 -11.53 -6.66 8.40
N ARG A 270 -11.67 -6.32 7.12
CA ARG A 270 -10.89 -6.97 6.04
C ARG A 270 -9.41 -6.60 6.10
N LEU A 271 -9.10 -5.34 6.40
CA LEU A 271 -7.73 -4.88 6.59
C LEU A 271 -7.07 -5.61 7.77
N GLU A 272 -7.76 -5.67 8.91
CA GLU A 272 -7.31 -6.37 10.11
C GLU A 272 -7.07 -7.87 9.84
N ALA A 273 -7.98 -8.53 9.14
CA ALA A 273 -7.82 -9.93 8.77
C ALA A 273 -6.59 -10.17 7.85
N THR A 274 -6.35 -9.25 6.91
CA THR A 274 -5.21 -9.34 5.99
C THR A 274 -3.88 -9.12 6.71
N GLN A 275 -3.81 -8.11 7.58
CA GLN A 275 -2.64 -7.86 8.42
C GLN A 275 -2.36 -9.06 9.36
N THR A 276 -3.40 -9.62 9.96
CA THR A 276 -3.28 -10.81 10.82
C THR A 276 -2.73 -12.00 10.05
N SER A 277 -3.20 -12.22 8.81
CA SER A 277 -2.69 -13.30 7.95
C SER A 277 -1.24 -13.08 7.52
N GLN A 278 -0.84 -11.85 7.19
CA GLN A 278 0.54 -11.52 6.81
C GLN A 278 1.49 -11.71 7.99
N ASN A 279 1.12 -11.19 9.18
CA ASN A 279 1.89 -11.36 10.40
C ASN A 279 2.03 -12.85 10.77
N ARG A 280 0.93 -13.62 10.68
CA ARG A 280 0.97 -15.07 10.94
C ARG A 280 1.90 -15.81 9.98
N SER A 281 1.86 -15.49 8.69
CA SER A 281 2.75 -16.12 7.71
C SER A 281 4.23 -15.82 7.98
N GLY A 282 4.58 -14.59 8.40
CA GLY A 282 5.94 -14.23 8.80
C GLY A 282 6.40 -15.02 10.03
N TRP A 283 5.53 -15.20 11.02
CA TRP A 283 5.80 -15.99 12.23
C TRP A 283 5.97 -17.49 11.96
N GLU A 284 5.22 -18.06 11.01
CA GLU A 284 5.31 -19.48 10.67
C GLU A 284 6.59 -19.81 9.88
N HIS A 285 7.13 -18.87 9.10
CA HIS A 285 8.34 -19.09 8.29
C HIS A 285 9.63 -18.75 9.05
N ASP A 286 9.61 -17.70 9.90
CA ASP A 286 10.74 -17.33 10.74
C ASP A 286 10.25 -16.76 12.10
N PRO A 287 10.02 -17.64 13.09
CA PRO A 287 9.56 -17.21 14.41
C PRO A 287 10.59 -16.36 15.16
N VAL A 288 11.88 -16.44 14.80
CA VAL A 288 12.95 -15.65 15.43
C VAL A 288 12.92 -14.22 14.90
N ALA A 289 12.79 -14.03 13.58
CA ALA A 289 12.56 -12.71 12.99
C ALA A 289 11.22 -12.11 13.43
N GLY A 290 10.18 -12.94 13.54
CA GLY A 290 8.87 -12.55 14.08
C GLY A 290 8.98 -11.96 15.48
N CYS A 291 9.62 -12.66 16.43
CA CYS A 291 9.84 -12.14 17.78
C CYS A 291 10.65 -10.82 17.80
N ARG A 292 11.75 -10.75 17.05
CA ARG A 292 12.63 -9.56 17.02
C ARG A 292 11.94 -8.33 16.44
N ALA A 293 11.12 -8.48 15.40
CA ALA A 293 10.35 -7.39 14.80
C ALA A 293 9.34 -6.75 15.77
N PHE A 294 9.01 -7.42 16.88
CA PHE A 294 8.15 -6.90 17.93
C PHE A 294 8.90 -6.60 19.23
N GLY A 295 10.24 -6.54 19.19
CA GLY A 295 11.08 -6.26 20.35
C GLY A 295 11.08 -7.37 21.42
N VAL A 296 10.67 -8.58 21.03
CA VAL A 296 10.64 -9.75 21.91
C VAL A 296 11.89 -10.58 21.64
N GLU A 297 12.72 -10.82 22.66
CA GLU A 297 13.84 -11.76 22.52
C GLU A 297 13.32 -13.19 22.42
N PRO A 298 13.62 -13.93 21.33
CA PRO A 298 13.16 -15.30 21.19
C PRO A 298 13.81 -16.21 22.26
N PRO A 299 13.07 -17.16 22.84
CA PRO A 299 13.53 -17.96 23.97
C PRO A 299 14.60 -19.00 23.61
N TRP A 300 14.79 -19.26 22.31
CA TRP A 300 15.69 -20.27 21.78
C TRP A 300 16.84 -19.60 21.03
N GLN A 301 17.76 -19.02 21.78
CA GLN A 301 19.15 -19.34 21.48
C GLN A 301 19.27 -20.83 21.81
N TRP A 302 19.66 -21.66 20.84
CA TRP A 302 19.95 -23.05 21.11
C TRP A 302 21.02 -23.05 22.19
N ASP A 303 20.61 -23.25 23.44
CA ASP A 303 21.52 -23.36 24.55
C ASP A 303 22.36 -24.58 24.22
N ALA A 304 23.60 -24.37 23.78
CA ALA A 304 24.47 -25.41 23.25
C ALA A 304 24.61 -26.56 24.25
N THR A 305 24.41 -26.26 25.53
CA THR A 305 24.21 -27.17 26.66
C THR A 305 23.15 -28.26 26.43
N LEU A 306 21.96 -27.98 25.88
CA LEU A 306 20.92 -29.00 25.66
C LEU A 306 21.30 -29.98 24.53
N ALA A 307 21.94 -29.49 23.46
CA ALA A 307 22.47 -30.33 22.40
C ALA A 307 23.65 -31.17 22.91
N ILE A 308 24.53 -30.59 23.72
CA ILE A 308 25.64 -31.27 24.38
C ILE A 308 25.14 -32.34 25.35
N GLU A 309 24.14 -32.05 26.18
CA GLU A 309 23.54 -33.04 27.10
C GLU A 309 22.92 -34.22 26.34
N LEU A 310 22.21 -33.97 25.25
CA LEU A 310 21.63 -35.03 24.40
C LEU A 310 22.71 -35.89 23.75
N VAL A 311 23.79 -35.28 23.27
CA VAL A 311 24.94 -36.00 22.69
C VAL A 311 25.65 -36.82 23.77
N VAL A 312 25.89 -36.25 24.96
CA VAL A 312 26.56 -36.95 26.07
C VAL A 312 25.73 -38.13 26.58
N ILE A 313 24.40 -37.97 26.71
CA ILE A 313 23.50 -39.06 27.12
C ILE A 313 23.48 -40.16 26.05
N THR A 314 23.41 -39.80 24.76
CA THR A 314 23.41 -40.76 23.65
C THR A 314 24.73 -41.54 23.58
N CYS A 315 25.86 -40.86 23.79
CA CYS A 315 27.18 -41.47 23.86
C CYS A 315 27.35 -42.39 25.09
N ALA A 316 26.88 -41.98 26.26
CA ALA A 316 26.97 -42.78 27.49
C ALA A 316 26.13 -44.07 27.40
N VAL A 317 24.92 -43.98 26.83
CA VAL A 317 24.05 -45.14 26.59
C VAL A 317 24.64 -46.06 25.52
N GLY A 318 25.21 -45.51 24.45
CA GLY A 318 25.86 -46.29 23.38
C GLY A 318 27.10 -47.06 23.85
N VAL A 319 27.92 -46.48 24.72
CA VAL A 319 29.15 -47.13 25.22
C VAL A 319 28.82 -48.25 26.22
N GLY A 320 27.81 -48.07 27.08
CA GLY A 320 27.40 -49.07 28.08
C GLY A 320 26.75 -50.33 27.49
N PHE A 321 26.06 -50.22 26.35
CA PHE A 321 25.26 -51.31 25.77
C PHE A 321 25.94 -52.13 24.66
N SER A 322 27.13 -51.73 24.21
CA SER A 322 27.91 -52.41 23.17
C SER A 322 28.39 -53.84 23.54
N ARG A 323 28.10 -54.34 24.75
CA ARG A 323 28.55 -55.66 25.24
C ARG A 323 27.47 -56.73 25.35
N VAL A 324 26.21 -56.44 25.06
CA VAL A 324 25.11 -57.42 25.19
C VAL A 324 24.23 -57.38 23.94
N LEU A 325 24.22 -58.47 23.17
CA LEU A 325 23.59 -58.57 21.84
C LEU A 325 22.05 -58.49 21.82
N ASP A 326 21.39 -58.32 22.97
CA ASP A 326 19.95 -58.02 23.09
C ASP A 326 19.64 -56.53 23.41
N GLY A 327 20.64 -55.65 23.36
CA GLY A 327 20.57 -54.27 23.85
C GLY A 327 19.94 -53.22 22.92
N VAL A 328 19.75 -53.50 21.63
CA VAL A 328 19.33 -52.48 20.65
C VAL A 328 17.92 -51.96 20.92
N LEU A 329 16.99 -52.84 21.28
CA LEU A 329 15.63 -52.45 21.63
C LEU A 329 15.62 -51.57 22.90
N LEU A 330 16.45 -51.92 23.90
CA LEU A 330 16.54 -51.15 25.13
C LEU A 330 17.16 -49.76 24.90
N VAL A 331 18.19 -49.66 24.06
CA VAL A 331 18.80 -48.38 23.67
C VAL A 331 17.79 -47.50 22.94
N LEU A 332 17.02 -48.05 21.99
CA LEU A 332 15.97 -47.30 21.29
C LEU A 332 14.86 -46.83 22.24
N VAL A 333 14.44 -47.66 23.20
CA VAL A 333 13.45 -47.28 24.22
C VAL A 333 14.00 -46.16 25.12
N VAL A 334 15.25 -46.26 25.56
CA VAL A 334 15.88 -45.22 26.40
C VAL A 334 16.01 -43.91 25.62
N VAL A 335 16.46 -43.95 24.36
CA VAL A 335 16.53 -42.77 23.49
C VAL A 335 15.14 -42.16 23.29
N ALA A 336 14.12 -42.97 23.00
CA ALA A 336 12.75 -42.49 22.83
C ALA A 336 12.21 -41.82 24.12
N VAL A 337 12.47 -42.40 25.29
CA VAL A 337 12.07 -41.84 26.58
C VAL A 337 12.81 -40.52 26.88
N VAL A 338 14.09 -40.42 26.54
CA VAL A 338 14.88 -39.19 26.69
C VAL A 338 14.36 -38.10 25.75
N PHE A 339 14.09 -38.43 24.48
CA PHE A 339 13.49 -37.49 23.52
C PHE A 339 12.10 -37.04 23.96
N ALA A 340 11.25 -37.94 24.46
CA ALA A 340 9.93 -37.60 24.98
C ALA A 340 10.03 -36.67 26.21
N ARG A 341 10.94 -36.96 27.15
CA ARG A 341 11.19 -36.07 28.30
C ARG A 341 11.73 -34.71 27.89
N ALA A 342 12.66 -34.67 26.93
CA ALA A 342 13.20 -33.44 26.39
C ALA A 342 12.10 -32.60 25.72
N ALA A 343 11.23 -33.24 24.91
CA ALA A 343 10.10 -32.58 24.28
C ALA A 343 9.10 -32.01 25.30
N VAL A 344 8.78 -32.76 26.36
CA VAL A 344 7.92 -32.28 27.45
C VAL A 344 8.57 -31.09 28.17
N LYS A 345 9.86 -31.19 28.50
CA LYS A 345 10.61 -30.11 29.18
C LYS A 345 10.70 -28.86 28.29
N LEU A 346 10.91 -29.02 26.99
CA LEU A 346 10.87 -27.92 26.02
C LEU A 346 9.50 -27.26 25.98
N THR A 347 8.43 -28.05 25.98
CA THR A 347 7.05 -27.56 25.98
C THR A 347 6.72 -26.80 27.27
N GLN A 348 7.24 -27.24 28.42
CA GLN A 348 7.07 -26.52 29.68
C GLN A 348 7.88 -25.21 29.72
N LEU A 349 9.13 -25.22 29.23
CA LEU A 349 9.94 -24.01 29.11
C LEU A 349 9.29 -22.99 28.17
N ARG A 350 8.68 -23.45 27.07
CA ARG A 350 7.84 -22.63 26.17
C ARG A 350 6.72 -21.93 26.91
N LYS A 351 5.92 -22.69 27.65
CA LYS A 351 4.77 -22.17 28.41
C LYS A 351 5.21 -21.17 29.49
N ASN A 352 6.28 -21.48 30.23
CA ASN A 352 6.78 -20.62 31.29
C ASN A 352 7.37 -19.31 30.75
N TRP A 353 8.09 -19.38 29.63
CA TRP A 353 8.59 -18.18 28.95
C TRP A 353 7.43 -17.32 28.42
N ALA A 354 6.46 -17.91 27.73
CA ALA A 354 5.29 -17.19 27.21
C ALA A 354 4.53 -16.47 28.34
N ARG A 355 4.39 -17.11 29.51
CA ARG A 355 3.80 -16.49 30.71
C ARG A 355 4.62 -15.31 31.24
N GLY A 356 5.95 -15.45 31.32
CA GLY A 356 6.84 -14.37 31.77
C GLY A 356 6.77 -13.15 30.85
N GLU A 357 6.66 -13.39 29.55
CA GLU A 357 6.64 -12.33 28.56
C GLU A 357 5.28 -11.66 28.39
N LEU A 358 4.19 -12.40 28.62
CA LEU A 358 2.86 -11.81 28.80
C LEU A 358 2.83 -10.80 29.96
N VAL A 359 3.53 -11.10 31.07
CA VAL A 359 3.61 -10.18 32.22
C VAL A 359 4.42 -8.93 31.86
N ARG A 360 5.57 -9.07 31.18
CA ARG A 360 6.37 -7.92 30.71
C ARG A 360 5.61 -7.07 29.70
N LEU A 361 4.94 -7.71 28.74
CA LEU A 361 4.13 -7.01 27.73
C LEU A 361 2.92 -6.33 28.36
N ALA A 362 2.26 -6.92 29.37
CA ALA A 362 1.16 -6.31 30.10
C ALA A 362 1.59 -5.04 30.86
N GLN A 363 2.85 -4.98 31.31
CA GLN A 363 3.44 -3.80 31.96
C GLN A 363 3.83 -2.71 30.97
N SER A 364 4.14 -3.06 29.71
CA SER A 364 4.36 -2.09 28.64
C SER A 364 3.02 -1.45 28.20
N ARG A 365 2.94 -0.11 28.22
CA ARG A 365 1.74 0.67 27.84
C ARG A 365 1.48 0.72 26.32
N SER A 366 2.16 -0.09 25.50
CA SER A 366 2.05 -0.03 24.05
C SER A 366 0.75 -0.69 23.57
N CYS A 367 -0.20 0.14 23.12
CA CYS A 367 -1.47 -0.29 22.53
C CYS A 367 -1.38 -0.47 21.00
N SER A 368 -0.26 -0.96 20.48
CA SER A 368 -0.18 -1.23 19.04
C SER A 368 -1.01 -2.48 18.69
N PRO A 369 -1.68 -2.52 17.53
CA PRO A 369 -2.40 -3.71 17.08
C PRO A 369 -1.53 -4.97 17.01
N GLY A 370 -0.23 -4.81 16.71
CA GLY A 370 0.76 -5.88 16.77
C GLY A 370 0.99 -6.41 18.19
N ALA A 371 1.06 -5.55 19.20
CA ALA A 371 1.22 -5.97 20.60
C ALA A 371 -0.01 -6.74 21.11
N LEU A 372 -1.23 -6.38 20.69
CA LEU A 372 -2.45 -7.13 21.01
C LEU A 372 -2.46 -8.52 20.38
N TRP A 373 -2.01 -8.64 19.13
CA TRP A 373 -1.87 -9.93 18.46
C TRP A 373 -0.79 -10.80 19.12
N VAL A 374 0.39 -10.24 19.44
CA VAL A 374 1.47 -10.96 20.15
C VAL A 374 0.99 -11.43 21.53
N ARG A 375 0.24 -10.60 22.28
CA ARG A 375 -0.38 -11.02 23.54
C ARG A 375 -1.35 -12.19 23.34
N ARG A 376 -2.18 -12.17 22.29
CA ARG A 376 -3.10 -13.28 21.99
C ARG A 376 -2.37 -14.55 21.57
N ALA A 377 -1.38 -14.46 20.68
CA ALA A 377 -0.57 -15.60 20.25
C ALA A 377 0.22 -16.21 21.42
N MET A 378 0.76 -15.37 22.32
CA MET A 378 1.45 -15.85 23.52
C MET A 378 0.51 -16.41 24.59
N SER A 379 -0.73 -15.93 24.69
CA SER A 379 -1.74 -16.56 25.56
C SER A 379 -2.14 -17.94 25.05
N GLU A 380 -2.32 -18.10 23.73
CA GLU A 380 -2.60 -19.40 23.11
C GLU A 380 -1.44 -20.40 23.27
N LEU A 381 -0.19 -19.91 23.30
CA LEU A 381 0.99 -20.73 23.59
C LEU A 381 1.19 -21.06 25.08
N ALA A 382 0.58 -20.28 25.99
CA ALA A 382 0.71 -20.42 27.45
C ALA A 382 -0.32 -21.38 28.07
N GLU A 383 -1.45 -21.59 27.38
CA GLU A 383 -2.46 -22.62 27.65
C GLU A 383 -1.94 -24.01 27.26
#